data_AF-A0A3B8PJY1-F1
#
_entry.id   AF-A0A3B8PJY1-F1
#
_cell.length_a   1.000
_cell.length_b   1.000
_cell.length_c   1.000
_cell.angle_alpha   90.00
_cell.angle_beta   90.00
_cell.angle_gamma   90.00
#
_symmetry.space_group_name_H-M   'P 1'
#
loop_
_entity.id
_entity.type
_entity.pdbx_description
1 polymer ?
#
loop_
_entity_poly.entity_id
_entity_poly.type
_entity_poly.pdbx_seq_one_letter_code
_entity_poly.pdbx_strand_id
1 'polypeptide(L)'
;LVNYNRTEPPRGGDGKPSAGGGLKDEKPIAVAGVKADVLLPAGLQVGRVEILVPEREGPVAVKFQRAGNRVRFEVPKFLVYCVVRLRP
;
A
#
# COMPACT_ATOMS: atom_id res chain seq x y z
N LEU A 1 2.74 -15.46 -5.03
CA LEU A 1 1.65 -14.77 -5.78
C LEU A 1 2.03 -13.31 -5.87
N VAL A 2 2.37 -12.79 -7.05
CA VAL A 2 2.71 -11.38 -7.23
C VAL A 2 1.41 -10.64 -7.61
N ASN A 3 1.15 -9.45 -7.06
CA ASN A 3 -0.12 -8.72 -7.17
C ASN A 3 -0.36 -8.11 -8.57
N TYR A 4 -0.43 -8.93 -9.61
CA TYR A 4 -0.78 -8.49 -10.96
C TYR A 4 -2.11 -9.11 -11.40
N ASN A 5 -3.15 -8.30 -11.46
CA ASN A 5 -4.40 -8.65 -12.14
C ASN A 5 -4.30 -8.26 -13.62
N ARG A 6 -3.45 -8.97 -14.38
CA ARG A 6 -3.30 -8.75 -15.82
C ARG A 6 -4.35 -9.58 -16.56
N THR A 7 -5.10 -8.94 -17.46
CA THR A 7 -5.82 -9.64 -18.52
C THR A 7 -4.83 -9.88 -19.65
N GLU A 8 -4.58 -11.15 -20.01
CA GLU A 8 -3.63 -11.43 -21.08
C GLU A 8 -4.14 -10.88 -22.42
N PRO A 9 -3.33 -10.09 -23.15
CA PRO A 9 -3.71 -9.60 -24.46
C PRO A 9 -4.00 -10.76 -25.44
N PRO A 10 -4.86 -10.54 -26.44
CA PRO A 10 -5.09 -11.50 -27.51
C PRO A 10 -3.76 -11.90 -28.18
N ARG A 11 -3.70 -13.16 -28.61
CA ARG A 11 -2.56 -13.67 -29.39
C ARG A 11 -2.43 -12.91 -30.71
N GLY A 12 -1.19 -12.76 -31.18
CA GLY A 12 -0.89 -12.14 -32.47
C GLY A 12 -1.46 -12.94 -33.64
N GLY A 13 -1.46 -12.34 -34.84
CA GLY A 13 -1.90 -13.01 -36.07
C GLY A 13 -1.09 -14.26 -36.43
N ASP A 14 0.09 -14.43 -35.85
CA ASP A 14 0.96 -15.61 -35.94
C ASP A 14 0.70 -16.65 -34.83
N GLY A 15 -0.34 -16.45 -34.01
CA GLY A 15 -0.72 -17.35 -32.92
C GLY A 15 0.18 -17.28 -31.68
N LYS A 16 1.21 -16.43 -31.67
CA LYS A 16 2.13 -16.31 -30.53
C LYS A 16 1.54 -15.44 -29.40
N PRO A 17 1.93 -15.68 -28.13
CA PRO A 17 1.60 -14.79 -27.03
C PRO A 17 2.07 -13.35 -27.31
N SER A 18 1.20 -12.37 -27.03
CA SER A 18 1.56 -10.96 -27.13
C SER A 18 2.41 -10.54 -25.93
N ALA A 19 3.42 -9.70 -26.15
CA ALA A 19 4.20 -9.13 -25.05
C ALA A 19 3.36 -8.20 -24.14
N GLY A 20 2.19 -7.74 -24.63
CA GLY A 20 1.38 -6.72 -23.98
C GLY A 20 1.95 -5.31 -24.12
N GLY A 21 1.21 -4.33 -23.62
CA GLY A 21 1.55 -2.90 -23.55
C GLY A 21 2.42 -2.51 -22.35
N GLY A 22 2.98 -3.48 -21.62
CA GLY A 22 3.82 -3.25 -20.45
C GLY A 22 3.03 -2.67 -19.27
N LEU A 23 3.57 -1.61 -18.64
CA LEU A 23 2.98 -0.95 -17.47
C LEU A 23 1.51 -0.53 -17.67
N LYS A 24 1.08 -0.24 -18.91
CA LYS A 24 -0.31 0.14 -19.22
C LYS A 24 -1.32 -1.00 -19.02
N ASP A 25 -0.85 -2.24 -19.08
CA ASP A 25 -1.68 -3.44 -18.89
C ASP A 25 -1.67 -3.92 -17.43
N GLU A 26 -0.81 -3.34 -16.59
CA GLU A 26 -0.82 -3.63 -15.17
C GLU A 26 -2.06 -2.98 -14.53
N LYS A 27 -2.89 -3.81 -13.89
CA LYS A 27 -4.01 -3.35 -13.07
C LYS A 27 -3.77 -3.81 -11.63
N PRO A 28 -2.99 -3.05 -10.84
CA PRO A 28 -2.81 -3.35 -9.43
C PRO A 28 -4.16 -3.47 -8.73
N ILE A 29 -4.37 -4.55 -7.96
CA ILE A 29 -5.54 -4.68 -7.11
C ILE A 29 -5.29 -3.83 -5.86
N ALA A 30 -6.23 -2.94 -5.56
CA ALA A 30 -6.16 -2.13 -4.35
C ALA A 30 -6.20 -3.01 -3.11
N VAL A 31 -5.18 -2.86 -2.26
CA VAL A 31 -5.17 -3.42 -0.90
C VAL A 31 -6.03 -2.52 -0.02
N ALA A 32 -6.91 -3.12 0.78
CA ALA A 32 -7.80 -2.41 1.71
C ALA A 32 -7.99 -3.21 3.00
N GLY A 33 -8.44 -2.53 4.07
CA GLY A 33 -8.78 -3.18 5.35
C GLY A 33 -7.59 -3.55 6.22
N VAL A 34 -6.40 -3.03 5.93
CA VAL A 34 -5.20 -3.30 6.74
C VAL A 34 -5.29 -2.54 8.06
N LYS A 35 -5.32 -3.30 9.17
CA LYS A 35 -5.21 -2.78 10.53
C LYS A 35 -3.83 -3.08 11.08
N ALA A 36 -3.14 -2.06 11.57
CA ALA A 36 -1.82 -2.19 12.15
C ALA A 36 -1.88 -2.07 13.68
N ASP A 37 -1.11 -2.90 14.38
CA ASP A 37 -0.87 -2.80 15.82
C ASP A 37 0.63 -2.90 16.07
N VAL A 38 1.29 -1.74 16.19
CA VAL A 38 2.73 -1.62 16.20
C VAL A 38 3.25 -1.46 17.62
N LEU A 39 4.18 -2.32 18.02
CA LEU A 39 4.93 -2.19 19.28
C LEU A 39 5.97 -1.06 19.14
N LEU A 40 5.97 -0.13 20.09
CA LEU A 40 6.91 0.98 20.12
C LEU A 40 8.15 0.63 20.95
N PRO A 41 9.34 1.12 20.56
CA PRO A 41 10.50 1.11 21.44
C PRO A 41 10.25 1.99 22.67
N ALA A 42 10.96 1.68 23.76
CA ALA A 42 10.86 2.45 25.00
C ALA A 42 11.19 3.93 24.76
N GLY A 43 10.41 4.82 25.37
CA GLY A 43 10.62 6.27 25.29
C GLY A 43 10.08 6.94 24.01
N LEU A 44 9.69 6.19 22.97
CA LEU A 44 9.06 6.78 21.79
C LEU A 44 7.64 7.23 22.11
N GLN A 45 7.43 8.54 22.11
CA GLN A 45 6.10 9.15 22.10
C GLN A 45 5.69 9.33 20.64
N VAL A 46 4.50 8.89 20.26
CA VAL A 46 3.94 9.10 18.92
C VAL A 46 2.82 10.12 19.04
N GLY A 47 2.98 11.28 18.41
CA GLY A 47 1.97 12.33 18.28
C GLY A 47 1.29 12.33 16.91
N ARG A 48 1.89 11.69 15.89
CA ARG A 48 1.31 11.62 14.54
C ARG A 48 1.65 10.32 13.82
N VAL A 49 0.67 9.78 13.11
CA VAL A 49 0.85 8.68 12.15
C VAL A 49 0.57 9.21 10.75
N GLU A 50 1.51 8.99 9.84
CA GLU A 50 1.42 9.42 8.45
C GLU A 50 1.61 8.24 7.50
N ILE A 51 0.88 8.25 6.39
CA ILE A 51 0.91 7.20 5.39
C ILE A 51 1.28 7.81 4.05
N LEU A 52 2.28 7.22 3.41
CA LEU A 52 2.76 7.59 2.08
C LEU A 52 2.49 6.44 1.14
N VAL A 53 1.94 6.76 -0.03
CA VAL A 53 1.62 5.79 -1.07
C VAL A 53 2.01 6.40 -2.42
N PRO A 54 2.45 5.61 -3.42
CA PRO A 54 2.85 6.13 -4.73
C PRO A 54 1.79 6.94 -5.45
N GLU A 55 0.51 6.67 -5.16
CA GLU A 55 -0.63 7.27 -5.86
C GLU A 55 -1.03 8.65 -5.30
N ARG A 56 -0.25 9.19 -4.35
CA ARG A 56 -0.45 10.48 -3.71
C ARG A 56 0.86 11.27 -3.68
N GLU A 57 0.78 12.57 -3.93
CA GLU A 57 1.96 13.45 -3.88
C GLU A 57 2.51 13.66 -2.47
N GLY A 58 1.69 13.49 -1.44
CA GLY A 58 2.05 13.83 -0.06
C GLY A 58 1.55 12.84 1.00
N PRO A 59 2.07 12.95 2.22
CA PRO A 59 1.68 12.11 3.35
C PRO A 59 0.26 12.40 3.81
N VAL A 60 -0.48 11.33 4.15
CA VAL A 60 -1.82 11.41 4.73
C VAL A 60 -1.73 11.13 6.22
N ALA A 61 -2.13 12.10 7.05
CA ALA A 61 -2.24 11.88 8.48
C ALA A 61 -3.47 10.99 8.77
N VAL A 62 -3.30 10.00 9.65
CA VAL A 62 -4.41 9.14 10.09
C VAL A 62 -4.59 9.21 11.59
N LYS A 63 -5.84 9.00 12.02
CA LYS A 63 -6.15 8.81 13.44
C LYS A 63 -5.52 7.51 13.91
N PHE A 64 -5.03 7.52 15.15
CA PHE A 64 -4.49 6.35 15.80
C PHE A 64 -4.94 6.31 17.26
N GLN A 65 -4.89 5.11 17.84
CA GLN A 65 -5.14 4.88 19.24
C GLN A 65 -3.86 4.37 19.88
N ARG A 66 -3.61 4.80 21.12
CA ARG A 66 -2.48 4.32 21.92
C ARG A 66 -2.99 3.33 22.97
N ALA A 67 -2.34 2.18 23.05
CA ALA A 67 -2.62 1.15 24.05
C ALA A 67 -1.30 0.74 24.71
N GLY A 68 -0.97 1.37 25.84
CA GLY A 68 0.34 1.21 26.48
C GLY A 68 1.48 1.65 25.57
N ASN A 69 2.39 0.71 25.27
CA ASN A 69 3.52 0.91 24.36
C ASN A 69 3.19 0.51 22.91
N ARG A 70 1.91 0.42 22.54
CA ARG A 70 1.50 0.11 21.16
C ARG A 70 0.68 1.23 20.55
N VAL A 71 0.75 1.33 19.22
CA VAL A 71 -0.03 2.26 18.41
C VAL A 71 -0.83 1.48 17.37
N ARG A 72 -2.14 1.73 17.35
CA ARG A 72 -3.12 1.08 16.48
C ARG A 72 -3.72 2.07 15.51
N PHE A 73 -3.81 1.71 14.24
CA PHE A 73 -4.40 2.54 13.19
C PHE A 73 -4.80 1.68 11.98
N GLU A 74 -5.60 2.26 11.10
CA GLU A 74 -5.99 1.64 9.84
C GLU A 74 -5.27 2.33 8.68
N VAL A 75 -4.78 1.51 7.74
CA VAL A 75 -4.12 2.01 6.53
C VAL A 75 -5.19 2.20 5.45
N PRO A 76 -5.30 3.40 4.84
CA PRO A 76 -6.15 3.64 3.68
C PRO A 76 -5.82 2.70 2.53
N LYS A 77 -6.74 2.57 1.58
CA LYS A 77 -6.46 1.78 0.38
C LYS A 77 -5.23 2.28 -0.38
N PHE A 78 -4.41 1.36 -0.87
CA PHE A 78 -3.22 1.62 -1.67
C PHE A 78 -3.05 0.55 -2.75
N LEU A 79 -2.30 0.81 -3.82
CA LEU A 79 -2.20 -0.13 -4.94
C LEU A 79 -0.96 -1.01 -4.85
N VAL A 80 0.22 -0.39 -4.75
CA VAL A 80 1.49 -1.12 -4.86
C VAL A 80 2.15 -1.34 -3.50
N TYR A 81 2.41 -0.26 -2.77
CA TYR A 81 2.98 -0.29 -1.43
C TYR A 81 2.53 0.91 -0.62
N CYS A 82 2.69 0.83 0.71
CA CYS A 82 2.57 1.98 1.59
C CYS A 82 3.77 2.04 2.54
N VAL A 83 4.14 3.26 2.95
CA VAL A 83 5.11 3.51 4.00
C VAL A 83 4.40 4.24 5.12
N VAL A 84 4.50 3.70 6.34
CA VAL A 84 3.96 4.34 7.54
C VAL A 84 5.09 5.04 8.28
N ARG A 85 4.89 6.31 8.64
CA ARG A 85 5.80 7.07 9.52
C ARG A 85 5.11 7.32 10.85
N LEU A 86 5.72 6.82 11.92
CA LEU A 86 5.36 7.16 13.29
C LEU A 86 6.24 8.32 13.72
N ARG A 87 5.62 9.47 14.03
CA ARG A 87 6.31 10.71 14.37
C ARG A 87 5.99 11.11 15.82
N PRO A 88 6.95 11.72 16.53
CA PRO A 88 6.69 12.37 17.82
C PRO A 88 5.53 13.35 17.79
#